data_AF-A0A1F8QMW3-F1
#
_entry.id   AF-A0A1F8QMW3-F1
#
_cell.length_a   1.000
_cell.length_b   1.000
_cell.length_c   1.000
_cell.angle_alpha   90.00
_cell.angle_beta   90.00
_cell.angle_gamma   90.00
#
_symmetry.space_group_name_H-M   'P 1'
#
loop_
_entity.id
_entity.type
_entity.pdbx_description
1 polymer ?
#
loop_
_entity_poly.entity_id
_entity_poly.type
_entity_poly.pdbx_seq_one_letter_code
_entity_poly.pdbx_strand_id
1 'polypeptide(L)'
;MIDKEQAIQIVLEEYENGFSPTDIAQNLSQQLGVPFDPVYQFVMRTLSEQVEIWQSSPEDEPVPPPAPPTQPDPVALFLGGYEPTAEEQAETENSLAESTKTAGLAGAKTPSLKALEQDPKVEKFVLQMLAKNRKTSDTVLAVCEQTGLDWNDAQRLVGRIAAKNQKTLKSQQNRLPLILSVIAIVAGALLLFAGISESFTIYSVVRRAPSAEEMVMAAASQEFLRRAFWSLVTGGALLVGGAVGLFISLRSQFE
;
A
#
# COMPACT_ATOMS: atom_id res chain seq x y z
N MET A 1 -40.15 13.10 -3.53
CA MET A 1 -38.90 12.80 -4.26
C MET A 1 -37.79 13.40 -3.44
N ILE A 2 -36.82 12.58 -3.04
CA ILE A 2 -35.63 13.05 -2.32
C ILE A 2 -34.74 13.74 -3.36
N ASP A 3 -34.31 14.97 -3.08
CA ASP A 3 -33.39 15.69 -3.96
C ASP A 3 -31.97 15.13 -3.83
N LYS A 4 -31.12 15.33 -4.84
CA LYS A 4 -29.73 14.85 -4.84
C LYS A 4 -28.97 15.34 -3.60
N GLU A 5 -29.18 16.58 -3.19
CA GLU A 5 -28.52 17.16 -2.00
C GLU A 5 -28.94 16.45 -0.71
N GLN A 6 -30.22 16.09 -0.58
CA GLN A 6 -30.73 15.34 0.56
C GLN A 6 -30.17 13.91 0.59
N ALA A 7 -30.05 13.27 -0.57
CA ALA A 7 -29.45 11.94 -0.67
C ALA A 7 -27.97 11.96 -0.23
N ILE A 8 -27.22 13.01 -0.56
CA ILE A 8 -25.83 13.17 -0.09
C ILE A 8 -25.79 13.30 1.43
N GLN A 9 -26.65 14.15 2.02
CA GLN A 9 -26.67 14.36 3.47
C GLN A 9 -26.98 13.07 4.24
N ILE A 10 -27.96 12.28 3.78
CA ILE A 10 -28.31 10.99 4.40
C ILE A 10 -27.11 10.04 4.37
N VAL A 11 -26.37 9.98 3.25
CA VAL A 11 -25.20 9.11 3.14
C VAL A 11 -24.10 9.51 4.12
N LEU A 12 -23.86 10.81 4.30
CA LEU A 12 -22.83 11.29 5.23
C LEU A 12 -23.24 11.08 6.68
N GLU A 13 -24.49 11.37 7.03
CA GLU A 13 -25.02 11.18 8.37
C GLU A 13 -25.01 9.69 8.78
N GLU A 14 -25.44 8.77 7.92
CA GLU A 14 -25.38 7.35 8.25
C GLU A 14 -23.94 6.83 8.32
N TYR A 15 -23.03 7.35 7.49
CA TYR A 15 -21.62 6.97 7.57
C TYR A 15 -20.97 7.46 8.88
N GLU A 16 -21.26 8.69 9.32
CA GLU A 16 -20.81 9.22 10.61
C GLU A 16 -21.37 8.42 11.79
N ASN A 17 -22.59 7.88 11.66
CA ASN A 17 -23.19 6.97 12.63
C ASN A 17 -22.61 5.54 12.60
N GLY A 18 -21.62 5.27 11.75
CA GLY A 18 -20.88 3.99 11.70
C GLY A 18 -21.56 2.90 10.88
N PHE A 19 -22.55 3.22 10.05
CA PHE A 19 -23.15 2.24 9.15
C PHE A 19 -22.20 1.89 8.00
N SER A 20 -22.20 0.63 7.56
CA SER A 20 -21.36 0.21 6.44
C SER A 20 -21.91 0.78 5.11
N PRO A 21 -21.06 1.07 4.10
CA PRO A 21 -21.53 1.59 2.81
C PRO A 21 -22.57 0.70 2.13
N THR A 22 -22.52 -0.61 2.38
CA THR A 22 -23.50 -1.59 1.89
C THR A 22 -24.87 -1.40 2.54
N ASP A 23 -24.91 -1.18 3.86
CA ASP A 23 -26.14 -0.98 4.62
C ASP A 23 -26.82 0.34 4.22
N ILE A 24 -26.02 1.40 4.07
CA ILE A 24 -26.48 2.71 3.60
C ILE A 24 -27.10 2.59 2.20
N ALA A 25 -26.40 1.92 1.28
CA ALA A 25 -26.91 1.71 -0.07
C ALA A 25 -28.20 0.86 -0.10
N GLN A 26 -28.30 -0.14 0.77
CA GLN A 26 -29.49 -0.97 0.89
C GLN A 26 -30.68 -0.16 1.41
N ASN A 27 -30.50 0.62 2.47
CA ASN A 27 -31.54 1.48 3.03
C ASN A 27 -32.01 2.52 1.99
N LEU A 28 -31.08 3.20 1.34
CA LEU A 28 -31.39 4.23 0.34
C LEU A 28 -32.08 3.63 -0.90
N SER A 29 -31.71 2.41 -1.31
CA SER A 29 -32.37 1.70 -2.42
C SER A 29 -33.84 1.38 -2.12
N GLN A 30 -34.13 0.98 -0.88
CA GLN A 30 -35.50 0.68 -0.44
C GLN A 30 -36.34 1.96 -0.36
N GLN A 31 -35.78 3.06 0.15
CA GLN A 31 -36.48 4.34 0.24
C GLN A 31 -36.78 4.95 -1.12
N LEU A 32 -35.85 4.83 -2.08
CA LEU A 32 -35.99 5.43 -3.40
C LEU A 32 -36.74 4.54 -4.40
N GLY A 33 -36.90 3.24 -4.11
CA GLY A 33 -37.46 2.28 -5.06
C GLY A 33 -36.57 2.08 -6.29
N VAL A 34 -35.25 2.25 -6.13
CA VAL A 34 -34.24 2.16 -7.20
C VAL A 34 -33.40 0.90 -6.97
N PRO A 35 -32.89 0.23 -8.02
CA PRO A 35 -32.01 -0.93 -7.85
C PRO A 35 -30.77 -0.61 -7.00
N PHE A 36 -30.27 -1.62 -6.27
CA PHE A 36 -29.13 -1.48 -5.35
C PHE A 36 -27.84 -1.00 -6.03
N ASP A 37 -27.48 -1.56 -7.18
CA ASP A 37 -26.21 -1.27 -7.86
C ASP A 37 -25.94 0.22 -8.15
N PRO A 38 -26.86 0.98 -8.79
CA PRO A 38 -26.65 2.41 -9.02
C PRO A 38 -26.60 3.23 -7.73
N VAL A 39 -27.32 2.80 -6.69
CA VAL A 39 -27.30 3.46 -5.38
C VAL A 39 -25.97 3.21 -4.68
N TYR A 40 -25.44 1.99 -4.72
CA TYR A 40 -24.14 1.66 -4.14
C TYR A 40 -23.00 2.43 -4.82
N GLN A 41 -23.01 2.54 -6.15
CA GLN A 41 -22.04 3.35 -6.89
C GLN A 41 -22.11 4.83 -6.51
N PHE A 42 -23.31 5.35 -6.29
CA PHE A 42 -23.51 6.71 -5.80
C PHE A 42 -22.91 6.89 -4.39
N VAL A 43 -23.21 5.99 -3.45
CA VAL A 43 -22.67 6.02 -2.07
C VAL A 43 -21.14 6.00 -2.08
N MET A 44 -20.53 5.05 -2.80
CA MET A 44 -19.07 4.91 -2.88
C MET A 44 -18.41 6.16 -3.47
N ARG A 45 -19.02 6.74 -4.50
CA ARG A 45 -18.52 7.98 -5.11
C ARG A 45 -18.59 9.15 -4.14
N THR A 46 -19.72 9.35 -3.47
CA THR A 46 -19.90 10.43 -2.49
C THR A 46 -18.91 10.32 -1.32
N LEU A 47 -18.68 9.11 -0.80
CA LEU A 47 -17.70 8.90 0.26
C LEU A 47 -16.26 9.16 -0.23
N SER A 48 -15.91 8.77 -1.46
CA SER A 48 -14.58 9.04 -2.02
C SER A 48 -14.30 10.52 -2.24
N GLU A 49 -15.29 11.29 -2.71
CA GLU A 49 -15.17 12.74 -2.92
C GLU A 49 -14.99 13.47 -1.56
N GLN A 50 -15.64 12.99 -0.49
CA GLN A 50 -15.42 13.56 0.84
C GLN A 50 -14.04 13.23 1.41
N VAL A 51 -13.56 11.99 1.33
CA VAL A 51 -12.23 11.64 1.87
C VAL A 51 -11.13 12.55 1.30
N GLU A 52 -11.25 12.96 0.03
CA GLU A 52 -10.32 13.91 -0.60
C GLU A 52 -10.41 15.33 0.02
N ILE A 53 -11.60 15.78 0.41
CA ILE A 53 -11.83 17.07 1.11
C ILE A 53 -11.26 17.03 2.53
N TRP A 54 -11.47 15.93 3.26
CA TRP A 54 -10.94 15.78 4.62
C TRP A 54 -9.40 15.64 4.64
N GLN A 55 -8.81 15.04 3.60
CA GLN A 55 -7.35 14.98 3.44
C GLN A 55 -6.73 16.28 2.94
N SER A 56 -7.52 17.21 2.39
CA SER A 56 -7.07 18.54 1.96
C SER A 56 -7.39 19.64 2.96
N SER A 57 -7.81 19.29 4.18
CA SER A 57 -7.96 20.25 5.27
C SER A 57 -6.62 20.98 5.52
N PRO A 58 -6.61 22.32 5.56
CA PRO A 58 -5.40 23.13 5.62
C PRO A 58 -4.78 23.08 7.02
N GLU A 59 -4.06 22.02 7.34
CA GLU A 59 -3.13 21.97 8.49
C GLU A 59 -1.78 22.66 8.17
N ASP A 60 -1.65 23.28 7.00
CA ASP A 60 -0.52 24.17 6.64
C ASP A 60 -0.81 25.66 6.94
N GLU A 61 -1.59 25.97 7.99
CA GLU A 61 -1.32 27.24 8.67
C GLU A 61 0.01 27.09 9.40
N PRO A 62 1.00 27.97 9.15
CA PRO A 62 2.30 27.87 9.79
C PRO A 62 2.13 27.97 11.30
N VAL A 63 2.25 26.83 11.99
CA VAL A 63 2.35 26.79 13.44
C VAL A 63 3.45 27.77 13.83
N PRO A 64 3.16 28.82 14.63
CA PRO A 64 4.18 29.75 15.07
C PRO A 64 5.32 28.93 15.70
N PRO A 65 6.60 29.27 15.40
CA PRO A 65 7.73 28.50 15.88
C PRO A 65 7.57 28.26 17.38
N PRO A 66 7.73 27.01 17.85
CA PRO A 66 7.52 26.69 19.25
C PRO A 66 8.39 27.63 20.08
N ALA A 67 7.77 28.27 21.09
CA ALA A 67 8.52 29.05 22.06
C ALA A 67 9.70 28.20 22.56
N PRO A 68 10.90 28.81 22.72
CA PRO A 68 12.09 28.08 23.14
C PRO A 68 11.76 27.25 24.37
N PRO A 69 12.15 25.96 24.41
CA PRO A 69 11.76 25.07 25.50
C PRO A 69 12.21 25.69 26.81
N THR A 70 11.24 26.04 27.65
CA THR A 70 11.52 26.28 29.07
C THR A 70 12.08 24.97 29.60
N GLN A 71 13.34 25.00 30.03
CA GLN A 71 14.04 23.84 30.58
C GLN A 71 13.12 23.08 31.53
N PRO A 72 12.76 21.83 31.23
CA PRO A 72 12.02 21.02 32.18
C PRO A 72 12.93 20.73 33.38
N ASP A 73 12.37 20.91 34.57
CA ASP A 73 12.98 20.55 35.84
C ASP A 73 13.52 19.11 35.78
N PRO A 74 14.79 18.85 36.13
CA PRO A 74 15.45 17.55 35.95
C PRO A 74 14.95 16.44 36.90
N VAL A 75 13.79 16.59 37.54
CA VAL A 75 13.27 15.66 38.56
C VAL A 75 12.02 14.89 38.11
N ALA A 76 11.35 15.27 37.02
CA ALA A 76 10.10 14.63 36.61
C ALA A 76 10.25 13.40 35.67
N LEU A 77 11.48 13.05 35.26
CA LEU A 77 11.71 12.05 34.19
C LEU A 77 11.85 10.59 34.66
N PHE A 78 11.50 10.26 35.91
CA PHE A 78 11.74 8.91 36.46
C PHE A 78 10.52 8.11 36.94
N LEU A 79 9.29 8.61 36.82
CA LEU A 79 8.10 7.88 37.32
C LEU A 79 6.87 8.00 36.39
N GLY A 80 7.04 7.72 35.10
CA GLY A 80 5.92 7.45 34.20
C GLY A 80 5.51 5.98 34.30
N GLY A 81 4.84 5.61 35.40
CA GLY A 81 4.27 4.30 35.61
C GLY A 81 3.17 4.02 34.58
N TYR A 82 3.34 2.95 33.80
CA TYR A 82 2.23 2.30 33.13
C TYR A 82 1.54 1.43 34.19
N GLU A 83 0.56 1.99 34.89
CA GLU A 83 -0.34 1.25 35.77
C GLU A 83 -1.35 0.53 34.87
N PRO A 84 -1.31 -0.81 34.74
CA PRO A 84 -2.41 -1.53 34.12
C PRO A 84 -3.64 -1.39 35.03
N THR A 85 -4.72 -0.83 34.49
CA THR A 85 -6.00 -0.69 35.16
C THR A 85 -6.48 -2.07 35.62
N ALA A 86 -6.71 -2.21 36.93
CA ALA A 86 -7.05 -3.48 37.60
C ALA A 86 -8.41 -4.10 37.17
N GLU A 87 -9.13 -3.49 36.23
CA GLU A 87 -10.40 -4.01 35.71
C GLU A 87 -10.23 -4.89 34.46
N GLU A 88 -9.09 -4.86 33.76
CA GLU A 88 -8.84 -5.67 32.55
C GLU A 88 -7.93 -6.90 32.82
N GLN A 89 -7.91 -7.38 34.07
CA GLN A 89 -7.25 -8.63 34.45
C GLN A 89 -8.19 -9.67 35.07
N ALA A 90 -9.46 -9.31 35.36
CA ALA A 90 -10.39 -10.22 36.03
C ALA A 90 -11.20 -11.14 35.08
N GLU A 91 -11.31 -10.81 33.78
CA GLU A 91 -12.09 -11.65 32.83
C GLU A 91 -11.25 -12.62 31.99
N THR A 92 -9.93 -12.44 31.94
CA THR A 92 -9.06 -13.26 31.08
C THR A 92 -8.44 -14.48 31.79
N GLU A 93 -8.49 -14.56 33.12
CA GLU A 93 -7.99 -15.73 33.85
C GLU A 93 -9.00 -16.87 33.98
N ASN A 94 -10.31 -16.60 33.87
CA ASN A 94 -11.33 -17.65 34.03
C ASN A 94 -11.67 -18.40 32.73
N SER A 95 -11.27 -17.89 31.56
CA SER A 95 -11.46 -18.57 30.27
C SER A 95 -10.29 -19.47 29.86
N LEU A 96 -9.12 -19.34 30.48
CA LEU A 96 -7.94 -20.14 30.11
C LEU A 96 -7.77 -21.41 30.98
N ALA A 97 -8.45 -21.49 32.12
CA ALA A 97 -8.35 -22.62 33.04
C ALA A 97 -9.19 -23.85 32.62
N GLU A 98 -10.21 -23.70 31.77
CA GLU A 98 -11.09 -24.82 31.38
C GLU A 98 -10.71 -25.49 30.04
N SER A 99 -9.82 -24.89 29.25
CA SER A 99 -9.42 -25.42 27.94
C SER A 99 -8.09 -26.21 27.93
N THR A 100 -7.66 -26.75 29.07
CA THR A 100 -6.46 -27.62 29.15
C THR A 100 -6.75 -29.07 29.54
N LYS A 101 -8.02 -29.46 29.72
CA LYS A 101 -8.37 -30.80 30.27
C LYS A 101 -8.60 -31.91 29.23
N THR A 102 -8.37 -31.69 27.93
CA THR A 102 -8.65 -32.71 26.89
C THR A 102 -7.51 -33.05 25.92
N ALA A 103 -6.28 -32.58 26.14
CA ALA A 103 -5.12 -32.97 25.32
C ALA A 103 -4.26 -34.06 25.99
N GLY A 104 -4.90 -35.17 26.38
CA GLY A 104 -4.23 -36.43 26.69
C GLY A 104 -3.80 -37.16 25.42
N LEU A 105 -3.04 -36.52 24.54
CA LEU A 105 -2.37 -37.16 23.40
C LEU A 105 -0.88 -37.28 23.71
N ALA A 106 -0.60 -38.42 24.33
CA ALA A 106 0.68 -39.00 24.68
C ALA A 106 1.88 -38.56 23.81
N GLY A 107 2.84 -37.91 24.46
CA GLY A 107 4.27 -38.22 24.31
C GLY A 107 4.88 -38.08 22.91
N ALA A 108 4.31 -37.28 22.03
CA ALA A 108 5.01 -36.90 20.80
C ALA A 108 6.26 -36.11 21.21
N LYS A 109 7.42 -36.75 21.07
CA LYS A 109 8.74 -36.19 21.35
C LYS A 109 8.87 -34.86 20.60
N THR A 110 8.70 -33.74 21.30
CA THR A 110 8.81 -32.40 20.72
C THR A 110 10.21 -32.31 20.11
N PRO A 111 10.32 -32.13 18.77
CA PRO A 111 11.61 -32.04 18.13
C PRO A 111 12.37 -30.87 18.76
N SER A 112 13.63 -31.09 19.12
CA SER A 112 14.41 -30.02 19.76
C SER A 112 14.52 -28.85 18.79
N LEU A 113 14.34 -27.64 19.33
CA LEU A 113 14.40 -26.38 18.57
C LEU A 113 15.64 -26.29 17.65
N LYS A 114 16.79 -26.81 18.12
CA LYS A 114 18.05 -26.85 17.37
C LYS A 114 18.03 -27.83 16.20
N ALA A 115 17.32 -28.94 16.31
CA ALA A 115 17.18 -29.91 15.21
C ALA A 115 16.32 -29.34 14.08
N LEU A 116 15.23 -28.64 14.41
CA LEU A 116 14.37 -27.97 13.43
C LEU A 116 15.06 -26.77 12.76
N GLU A 117 15.90 -26.04 13.50
CA GLU A 117 16.71 -24.94 12.96
C GLU A 117 17.69 -25.38 11.87
N GLN A 118 18.11 -26.65 11.89
CA GLN A 118 19.00 -27.24 10.89
C GLN A 118 18.25 -27.94 9.75
N ASP A 119 16.92 -28.04 9.82
CA ASP A 119 16.14 -28.67 8.75
C ASP A 119 15.98 -27.68 7.57
N PRO A 120 16.58 -27.98 6.39
CA PRO A 120 16.49 -27.10 5.24
C PRO A 120 15.06 -26.95 4.70
N LYS A 121 14.14 -27.87 5.04
CA LYS A 121 12.73 -27.76 4.64
C LYS A 121 12.01 -26.68 5.44
N VAL A 122 12.21 -26.64 6.75
CA VAL A 122 11.63 -25.62 7.63
C VAL A 122 12.22 -24.26 7.29
N GLU A 123 13.54 -24.17 7.12
CA GLU A 123 14.19 -22.92 6.70
C GLU A 123 13.61 -22.39 5.38
N LYS A 124 13.51 -23.23 4.34
CA LYS A 124 12.92 -22.83 3.05
C LYS A 124 11.45 -22.41 3.18
N PHE A 125 10.67 -23.10 4.00
CA PHE A 125 9.27 -22.77 4.24
C PHE A 125 9.12 -21.38 4.90
N VAL A 126 9.87 -21.12 5.97
CA VAL A 126 9.87 -19.81 6.64
C VAL A 126 10.33 -18.71 5.69
N LEU A 127 11.40 -18.94 4.92
CA LEU A 127 11.88 -17.96 3.94
C LEU A 127 10.84 -17.68 2.85
N GLN A 128 10.12 -18.71 2.39
CA GLN A 128 9.06 -18.53 1.40
C GLN A 128 7.87 -17.72 1.95
N MET A 129 7.51 -17.91 3.21
CA MET A 129 6.45 -17.13 3.87
C MET A 129 6.86 -15.67 4.10
N LEU A 130 8.10 -15.44 4.56
CA LEU A 130 8.66 -14.10 4.73
C LEU A 130 8.83 -13.36 3.38
N ALA A 131 9.24 -14.07 2.33
CA ALA A 131 9.37 -13.49 0.99
C ALA A 131 8.02 -12.99 0.42
N LYS A 132 6.90 -13.60 0.83
CA LYS A 132 5.54 -13.17 0.43
C LYS A 132 5.01 -11.97 1.22
N ASN A 133 5.84 -11.36 2.08
CA ASN A 133 5.48 -10.19 2.88
C ASN A 133 4.25 -10.42 3.79
N ARG A 134 4.05 -11.65 4.27
CA ARG A 134 3.03 -11.94 5.28
C ARG A 134 3.45 -11.37 6.64
N LYS A 135 2.46 -11.05 7.49
CA LYS A 135 2.71 -10.64 8.87
C LYS A 135 3.52 -11.73 9.59
N THR A 136 4.47 -11.32 10.43
CA THR A 136 5.32 -12.26 11.17
C THR A 136 4.49 -13.22 12.03
N SER A 137 3.38 -12.73 12.61
CA SER A 137 2.40 -13.54 13.35
C SER A 137 1.88 -14.73 12.55
N ASP A 138 1.47 -14.51 11.30
CA ASP A 138 0.90 -15.55 10.44
C ASP A 138 1.94 -16.59 10.05
N THR A 139 3.20 -16.14 9.91
CA THR A 139 4.34 -17.04 9.66
C THR A 139 4.62 -17.91 10.89
N VAL A 140 4.57 -17.33 12.09
CA VAL A 140 4.75 -18.07 13.35
C VAL A 140 3.62 -19.08 13.54
N LEU A 141 2.36 -18.69 13.26
CA LEU A 141 1.21 -19.60 13.30
C LEU A 141 1.39 -20.78 12.35
N ALA A 142 1.76 -20.52 11.09
CA ALA A 142 1.96 -21.59 10.11
C ALA A 142 3.12 -22.54 10.49
N VAL A 143 4.18 -22.01 11.11
CA VAL A 143 5.29 -22.83 11.64
C VAL A 143 4.82 -23.65 12.84
N CYS A 144 4.02 -23.08 13.72
CA CYS A 144 3.40 -23.78 14.86
C CYS A 144 2.54 -24.96 14.37
N GLU A 145 1.65 -24.73 13.40
CA GLU A 145 0.79 -25.76 12.81
C GLU A 145 1.59 -26.88 12.13
N GLN A 146 2.69 -26.53 11.46
CA GLN A 146 3.48 -27.51 10.71
C GLN A 146 4.45 -28.32 11.59
N THR A 147 5.02 -27.71 12.63
CA THR A 147 6.07 -28.33 13.45
C THR A 147 5.58 -28.82 14.81
N GLY A 148 4.42 -28.37 15.27
CA GLY A 148 3.91 -28.63 16.61
C GLY A 148 4.71 -27.93 17.72
N LEU A 149 5.53 -26.94 17.39
CA LEU A 149 6.24 -26.11 18.37
C LEU A 149 5.27 -25.18 19.11
N ASP A 150 5.59 -24.85 20.36
CA ASP A 150 4.91 -23.75 21.06
C ASP A 150 5.12 -22.42 20.32
N TRP A 151 4.16 -21.51 20.44
CA TRP A 151 4.20 -20.20 19.81
C TRP A 151 5.51 -19.44 20.09
N ASN A 152 5.99 -19.44 21.33
CA ASN A 152 7.21 -18.71 21.71
C ASN A 152 8.45 -19.30 21.03
N ASP A 153 8.52 -20.62 20.92
CA ASP A 153 9.62 -21.33 20.29
C ASP A 153 9.59 -21.16 18.77
N ALA A 154 8.41 -21.22 18.16
CA ALA A 154 8.20 -20.92 16.74
C ALA A 154 8.61 -19.46 16.42
N GLN A 155 8.25 -18.49 17.28
CA GLN A 155 8.64 -17.09 17.10
C GLN A 155 10.16 -16.90 17.17
N ARG A 156 10.83 -17.55 18.14
CA ARG A 156 12.29 -17.55 18.24
C ARG A 156 12.98 -18.22 17.06
N LEU A 157 12.39 -19.28 16.52
CA LEU A 157 12.89 -19.97 15.33
C LEU A 157 12.77 -19.07 14.10
N VAL A 158 11.60 -18.50 13.84
CA VAL A 158 11.36 -17.56 12.73
C VAL A 158 12.28 -16.35 12.84
N GLY A 159 12.43 -15.77 14.04
CA GLY A 159 13.32 -14.63 14.28
C GLY A 159 14.79 -14.94 13.96
N ARG A 160 15.29 -16.12 14.37
CA ARG A 160 16.68 -16.53 14.07
C ARG A 160 16.89 -16.83 12.59
N ILE A 161 15.96 -17.52 11.94
CA ILE A 161 16.03 -17.78 10.49
C ILE A 161 15.98 -16.46 9.71
N ALA A 162 15.11 -15.53 10.09
CA ALA A 162 14.99 -14.21 9.49
C ALA A 162 16.27 -13.38 9.67
N ALA A 163 16.85 -13.35 10.88
CA ALA A 163 18.10 -12.65 11.15
C ALA A 163 19.27 -13.25 10.35
N LYS A 164 19.39 -14.58 10.33
CA LYS A 164 20.44 -15.29 9.60
C LYS A 164 20.37 -15.06 8.07
N ASN A 165 19.15 -14.98 7.53
CA ASN A 165 18.90 -14.85 6.10
C ASN A 165 18.46 -13.44 5.68
N GLN A 166 18.64 -12.43 6.53
CA GLN A 166 18.16 -11.07 6.27
C GLN A 166 18.69 -10.52 4.95
N LYS A 167 19.95 -10.83 4.61
CA LYS A 167 20.58 -10.44 3.34
C LYS A 167 19.88 -11.08 2.13
N THR A 168 19.53 -12.36 2.22
CA THR A 168 18.81 -13.10 1.17
C THR A 168 17.39 -12.56 1.00
N LEU A 169 16.68 -12.30 2.11
CA LEU A 169 15.32 -11.77 2.11
C LEU A 169 15.25 -10.35 1.51
N LYS A 170 16.16 -9.45 1.91
CA LYS A 170 16.28 -8.11 1.31
C LYS A 170 16.50 -8.19 -0.21
N SER A 171 17.34 -9.11 -0.67
CA SER A 171 17.58 -9.27 -2.11
C SER A 171 16.34 -9.71 -2.90
N GLN A 172 15.44 -10.50 -2.30
CA GLN A 172 14.22 -10.97 -2.97
C GLN A 172 13.13 -9.90 -2.97
N GLN A 173 12.94 -9.18 -1.87
CA GLN A 173 11.95 -8.11 -1.77
C GLN A 173 12.30 -6.91 -2.68
N ASN A 174 13.59 -6.64 -2.89
CA ASN A 174 14.04 -5.51 -3.72
C ASN A 174 13.90 -5.72 -5.24
N ARG A 175 13.36 -6.84 -5.72
CA ARG A 175 13.20 -7.09 -7.18
C ARG A 175 12.06 -6.29 -7.82
N LEU A 176 11.00 -6.03 -7.06
CA LEU A 176 9.79 -5.38 -7.57
C LEU A 176 10.03 -3.92 -8.03
N PRO A 177 10.71 -3.04 -7.26
CA PRO A 177 11.02 -1.69 -7.74
C PRO A 177 11.94 -1.70 -8.96
N LEU A 178 12.84 -2.67 -9.07
CA LEU A 178 13.73 -2.82 -10.22
C LEU A 178 12.92 -3.14 -11.49
N ILE A 179 12.00 -4.11 -11.42
CA ILE A 179 11.10 -4.43 -12.55
C ILE A 179 10.26 -3.22 -12.95
N LEU A 180 9.71 -2.49 -11.96
CA LEU A 180 8.90 -1.29 -12.23
C LEU A 180 9.70 -0.20 -12.94
N SER A 181 10.96 0.03 -12.54
CA SER A 181 11.85 1.00 -13.19
C SER A 181 12.17 0.63 -14.63
N VAL A 182 12.41 -0.66 -14.91
CA VAL A 182 12.66 -1.15 -16.28
C VAL A 182 11.42 -0.96 -17.16
N ILE A 183 10.23 -1.28 -16.65
CA ILE A 183 8.97 -1.07 -17.38
C ILE A 183 8.76 0.43 -17.67
N ALA A 184 9.00 1.30 -16.69
CA ALA A 184 8.87 2.75 -16.87
C ALA A 184 9.84 3.29 -17.94
N ILE A 185 11.10 2.83 -17.95
CA ILE A 185 12.08 3.19 -18.98
C ILE A 185 11.63 2.75 -20.37
N VAL A 186 11.17 1.50 -20.51
CA VAL A 186 10.70 0.96 -21.80
C VAL A 186 9.45 1.72 -22.28
N ALA A 187 8.50 2.00 -21.39
CA ALA A 187 7.32 2.79 -21.71
C ALA A 187 7.68 4.22 -22.13
N GLY A 188 8.60 4.87 -21.41
CA GLY A 188 9.12 6.20 -21.76
C GLY A 188 9.81 6.22 -23.13
N ALA A 189 10.64 5.22 -23.43
CA ALA A 189 11.31 5.08 -24.72
C ALA A 189 10.32 4.88 -25.88
N LEU A 190 9.28 4.06 -25.70
CA LEU A 190 8.23 3.87 -26.70
C LEU A 190 7.41 5.15 -26.94
N LEU A 191 7.08 5.89 -25.87
CA LEU A 191 6.40 7.18 -25.96
C LEU A 191 7.23 8.21 -26.72
N LEU A 192 8.52 8.32 -26.43
CA LEU A 192 9.43 9.20 -27.16
C LEU A 192 9.54 8.79 -28.64
N PHE A 193 9.68 7.50 -28.92
CA PHE A 193 9.77 7.00 -30.29
C PHE A 193 8.50 7.32 -31.10
N ALA A 194 7.32 7.12 -30.51
CA ALA A 194 6.05 7.49 -31.12
C ALA A 194 6.00 9.00 -31.43
N GLY A 195 6.30 9.86 -30.44
CA GLY A 195 6.30 11.31 -30.62
C GLY A 195 7.30 11.80 -31.68
N ILE A 196 8.50 11.22 -31.72
CA ILE A 196 9.53 11.53 -32.74
C ILE A 196 9.07 11.09 -34.13
N SER A 197 8.47 9.89 -34.25
CA SER A 197 8.00 9.37 -35.53
C SER A 197 6.87 10.20 -36.16
N GLU A 198 5.93 10.68 -35.34
CA GLU A 198 4.88 11.60 -35.77
C GLU A 198 5.48 12.94 -36.21
N SER A 199 6.39 13.49 -35.41
CA SER A 199 7.11 14.73 -35.72
C SER A 199 7.88 14.62 -37.04
N PHE A 200 8.53 13.49 -37.30
CA PHE A 200 9.28 13.24 -38.53
C PHE A 200 8.36 13.16 -39.76
N THR A 201 7.20 12.51 -39.62
CA THR A 201 6.19 12.45 -40.69
C THR A 201 5.74 13.84 -41.09
N ILE A 202 5.37 14.68 -40.12
CA ILE A 202 4.94 16.06 -40.37
C ILE A 202 6.08 16.87 -41.00
N TYR A 203 7.29 16.79 -40.45
CA TYR A 203 8.46 17.49 -40.99
C TYR A 203 8.74 17.12 -42.46
N SER A 204 8.56 15.84 -42.81
CA SER A 204 8.76 15.35 -44.18
C SER A 204 7.69 15.87 -45.15
N VAL A 205 6.44 16.02 -44.70
CA VAL A 205 5.34 16.59 -45.49
C VAL A 205 5.57 18.08 -45.72
N VAL A 206 5.89 18.84 -44.65
CA VAL A 206 6.15 20.29 -44.73
C VAL A 206 7.32 20.59 -45.66
N ARG A 207 8.38 19.77 -45.66
CA ARG A 207 9.51 19.95 -46.60
C ARG A 207 9.17 19.65 -48.06
N ARG A 208 8.11 18.89 -48.33
CA ARG A 208 7.73 18.49 -49.70
C ARG A 208 6.60 19.34 -50.27
N ALA A 209 5.93 20.14 -49.45
CA ALA A 209 4.76 20.96 -49.78
C ALA A 209 5.13 22.29 -50.46
N PRO A 210 4.80 22.52 -51.75
CA PRO A 210 5.12 23.77 -52.45
C PRO A 210 3.97 24.79 -52.48
N SER A 211 2.77 24.49 -51.95
CA SER A 211 1.59 25.36 -52.11
C SER A 211 0.95 25.82 -50.77
N ALA A 212 0.37 27.02 -50.78
CA ALA A 212 -0.20 27.68 -49.61
C ALA A 212 -1.46 26.99 -49.04
N GLU A 213 -2.16 26.18 -49.84
CA GLU A 213 -3.31 25.40 -49.36
C GLU A 213 -2.88 24.30 -48.36
N GLU A 214 -1.66 23.76 -48.49
CA GLU A 214 -1.11 22.78 -47.54
C GLU A 214 -0.69 23.43 -46.20
N MET A 215 -0.41 24.74 -46.18
CA MET A 215 -0.14 25.47 -44.93
C MET A 215 -1.39 25.63 -44.06
N VAL A 216 -2.60 25.63 -44.63
CA VAL A 216 -3.85 25.71 -43.85
C VAL A 216 -4.15 24.36 -43.18
N MET A 217 -3.83 23.25 -43.83
CA MET A 217 -3.84 21.92 -43.19
C MET A 217 -2.79 21.83 -42.06
N ALA A 218 -1.68 22.56 -42.16
CA ALA A 218 -0.72 22.69 -41.07
C ALA A 218 -1.25 23.51 -39.88
N ALA A 219 -2.24 24.40 -40.04
CA ALA A 219 -2.86 25.08 -38.90
C ALA A 219 -3.76 24.15 -38.07
N ALA A 220 -4.41 23.17 -38.70
CA ALA A 220 -5.09 22.07 -37.99
C ALA A 220 -4.11 21.18 -37.20
N SER A 221 -2.78 21.34 -37.41
CA SER A 221 -1.74 20.63 -36.67
C SER A 221 -1.51 21.19 -35.26
N GLN A 222 -2.19 22.24 -34.81
CA GLN A 222 -1.95 22.78 -33.46
C GLN A 222 -2.30 21.78 -32.35
N GLU A 223 -3.40 21.04 -32.49
CA GLU A 223 -3.75 19.96 -31.56
C GLU A 223 -2.75 18.79 -31.65
N PHE A 224 -2.23 18.51 -32.84
CA PHE A 224 -1.18 17.51 -33.04
C PHE A 224 0.13 17.92 -32.35
N LEU A 225 0.57 19.17 -32.53
CA LEU A 225 1.76 19.72 -31.88
C LEU A 225 1.62 19.70 -30.36
N ARG A 226 0.44 20.05 -29.85
CA ARG A 226 0.14 19.98 -28.41
C ARG A 226 0.22 18.53 -27.91
N ARG A 227 -0.38 17.57 -28.62
CA ARG A 227 -0.32 16.14 -28.25
C ARG A 227 1.10 15.59 -28.32
N ALA A 228 1.86 15.93 -29.36
CA ALA A 228 3.26 15.54 -29.52
C ALA A 228 4.16 16.15 -28.44
N PHE A 229 3.90 17.41 -28.05
CA PHE A 229 4.62 18.04 -26.96
C PHE A 229 4.36 17.33 -25.62
N TRP A 230 3.09 17.06 -25.29
CA TRP A 230 2.75 16.33 -24.06
C TRP A 230 3.29 14.90 -24.04
N SER A 231 3.32 14.20 -25.19
CA SER A 231 3.90 12.86 -25.27
C SER A 231 5.41 12.87 -25.07
N LEU A 232 6.12 13.87 -25.62
CA LEU A 232 7.56 14.06 -25.39
C LEU A 232 7.88 14.39 -23.93
N VAL A 233 7.12 15.32 -23.32
CA VAL A 233 7.30 15.70 -21.91
C VAL A 233 7.06 14.49 -20.99
N THR A 234 5.95 13.76 -21.21
CA THR A 234 5.61 12.59 -20.40
C THR A 234 6.62 11.46 -20.60
N GLY A 235 7.02 11.17 -21.85
CA GLY A 235 8.03 10.16 -22.16
C GLY A 235 9.40 10.50 -21.56
N GLY A 236 9.80 11.77 -21.62
CA GLY A 236 11.01 12.27 -20.99
C GLY A 236 10.98 12.15 -19.47
N ALA A 237 9.88 12.55 -18.84
CA ALA A 237 9.68 12.42 -17.39
C ALA A 237 9.76 10.95 -16.93
N LEU A 238 9.15 10.02 -17.66
CA LEU A 238 9.22 8.58 -17.38
C LEU A 238 10.64 8.02 -17.53
N LEU A 239 11.40 8.48 -18.53
CA LEU A 239 12.79 8.06 -18.71
C LEU A 239 13.69 8.55 -17.57
N VAL A 240 13.58 9.83 -17.21
CA VAL A 240 14.37 10.40 -16.10
C VAL A 240 13.98 9.76 -14.78
N GLY A 241 12.68 9.65 -14.49
CA GLY A 241 12.17 9.01 -13.28
C GLY A 241 12.56 7.53 -13.19
N GLY A 242 12.45 6.81 -14.30
CA GLY A 242 12.87 5.41 -14.41
C GLY A 242 14.39 5.24 -14.19
N ALA A 243 15.21 6.11 -14.78
CA ALA A 243 16.66 6.09 -14.59
C ALA A 243 17.08 6.40 -13.15
N VAL A 244 16.45 7.39 -12.50
CA VAL A 244 16.68 7.71 -11.08
C VAL A 244 16.26 6.55 -10.18
N GLY A 245 15.09 5.95 -10.43
CA GLY A 245 14.61 4.78 -9.68
C GLY A 245 15.55 3.58 -9.81
N LEU A 246 16.06 3.32 -11.02
CA LEU A 246 17.05 2.28 -11.28
C LEU A 246 18.37 2.57 -10.54
N PHE A 247 18.84 3.82 -10.55
CA PHE A 247 20.07 4.22 -9.87
C PHE A 247 19.99 4.04 -8.35
N ILE A 248 18.87 4.45 -7.73
CA ILE A 248 18.63 4.24 -6.29
C ILE A 248 18.54 2.74 -5.97
N SER A 249 17.85 1.96 -6.80
CA SER A 249 17.75 0.51 -6.62
C SER A 249 19.11 -0.18 -6.72
N LEU A 250 19.95 0.20 -7.68
CA LEU A 250 21.32 -0.32 -7.80
C LEU A 250 22.17 0.07 -6.59
N ARG A 251 22.13 1.33 -6.16
CA ARG A 251 22.86 1.80 -4.97
C ARG A 251 22.51 0.99 -3.73
N SER A 252 21.22 0.70 -3.52
CA SER A 252 20.75 -0.11 -2.38
C SER A 252 21.27 -1.55 -2.36
N GLN A 253 21.81 -2.07 -3.47
CA GLN A 253 22.43 -3.40 -3.50
C GLN A 253 23.92 -3.38 -3.11
N PHE A 254 24.58 -2.22 -3.15
CA PHE A 254 25.99 -2.07 -2.81
C PHE A 254 26.22 -1.66 -1.34
N GLU A 255 25.19 -1.20 -0.64
CA GLU A 255 25.19 -0.90 0.80
C GLU A 255 24.71 -2.14 1.62
#